data_AF-A0A9E7RR91-F1
#
_entry.id   AF-A0A9E7RR91-F1
#
_cell.length_a   1.000
_cell.length_b   1.000
_cell.length_c   1.000
_cell.angle_alpha   90.00
_cell.angle_beta   90.00
_cell.angle_gamma   90.00
#
_symmetry.space_group_name_H-M   'P 1'
#
loop_
_entity.id
_entity.type
_entity.pdbx_description
1 polymer ?
#
loop_
_entity_poly.entity_id
_entity_poly.type
_entity_poly.pdbx_seq_one_letter_code
_entity_poly.pdbx_strand_id
1 'polypeptide(L)'
;MNESGLIARSERFLESIKSRPVTLDEIRSREGFFKIYRYLRGNLDELQDLKETMELRGFKYPFRSISGYGAQYSGEVAEDIHDIKRHAQYFRMKASAKKNLLDRVNSAISSHRIALGNLEEYGLLRCSECSRLMRLGEFELDDIHDGMECPCGSGSLEPVFSSSAICRVEIIPYLPLSGDYMVKMSELSLWAREAFKKIMRLFKNEKKGAVKSATLVIRVLEDGRWIRRRITIDSDDDDYERMLREKYGPDVRIEFMQFHRKKSSIINDRYTRASLAIAYAGLSYDIIREIRDDVYHERLGDYESVRRYREMVFEARTYSPEFTGSEDELREIRIQKLHQLLHDSGLAGPDGGLIPSLERDLKAMDRIKRELFRDVPVNLVLWDVARYYLGTSYDRRSKYSGPFPNLRPVLDRNQARTFNEFSEGAVELLNRYWMDGMVYIENLGDVLLKKFEIEEKMKGLHMKPNPAAFGAAVLHMEAGLDMDLCAGLFNVTVDELLHEKASIENLGKPSTDKARMFLDIIKGD
;
A
#
# COMPACT_ATOMS: atom_id res chain seq x y z
N MET A 1 -5.91 31.90 17.19
CA MET A 1 -5.38 30.73 17.93
C MET A 1 -3.84 30.73 17.87
N ASN A 2 -3.11 30.63 18.98
CA ASN A 2 -1.64 30.62 18.97
C ASN A 2 -1.05 29.29 18.42
N GLU A 3 0.22 29.24 18.03
CA GLU A 3 0.88 28.03 17.50
C GLU A 3 0.84 26.85 18.48
N SER A 4 1.13 27.11 19.76
CA SER A 4 1.05 26.11 20.84
C SER A 4 -0.36 25.55 21.01
N GLY A 5 -1.38 26.39 20.85
CA GLY A 5 -2.78 25.99 20.89
C GLY A 5 -3.17 25.06 19.75
N LEU A 6 -2.62 25.26 18.54
CA LEU A 6 -2.89 24.36 17.40
C LEU A 6 -2.25 22.98 17.62
N ILE A 7 -1.01 22.94 18.12
CA ILE A 7 -0.34 21.68 18.45
C ILE A 7 -1.16 20.91 19.49
N ALA A 8 -1.55 21.57 20.59
CA ALA A 8 -2.34 20.94 21.66
C ALA A 8 -3.75 20.51 21.21
N ARG A 9 -4.42 21.27 20.33
CA ARG A 9 -5.70 20.87 19.74
C ARG A 9 -5.53 19.60 18.89
N SER A 10 -4.52 19.59 18.03
CA SER A 10 -4.30 18.49 17.09
C SER A 10 -3.91 17.20 17.81
N GLU A 11 -3.02 17.29 18.81
CA GLU A 11 -2.65 16.15 19.66
C GLU A 11 -3.86 15.57 20.39
N ARG A 12 -4.69 16.42 21.02
CA ARG A 12 -5.93 15.98 21.69
C ARG A 12 -6.90 15.31 20.73
N PHE A 13 -7.04 15.85 19.52
CA PHE A 13 -7.92 15.28 18.51
C PHE A 13 -7.42 13.89 18.05
N LEU A 14 -6.14 13.77 17.72
CA LEU A 14 -5.55 12.47 17.35
C LEU A 14 -5.64 11.44 18.49
N GLU A 15 -5.45 11.85 19.75
CA GLU A 15 -5.61 10.96 20.90
C GLU A 15 -7.08 10.54 21.09
N SER A 16 -8.04 11.43 20.83
CA SER A 16 -9.46 11.07 20.87
C SER A 16 -9.81 9.99 19.85
N ILE A 17 -9.21 10.04 18.65
CA ILE A 17 -9.37 8.99 17.64
C ILE A 17 -8.76 7.67 18.14
N LYS A 18 -7.58 7.73 18.74
CA LYS A 18 -6.89 6.56 19.29
C LYS A 18 -7.69 5.87 20.40
N SER A 19 -8.38 6.64 21.24
CA SER A 19 -9.17 6.12 22.36
C SER A 19 -10.42 5.33 21.95
N ARG A 20 -10.86 5.46 20.69
CA ARG A 20 -12.03 4.76 20.14
C ARG A 20 -11.60 3.84 18.99
N PRO A 21 -11.08 2.64 19.28
CA PRO A 21 -10.72 1.68 18.24
C PRO A 21 -11.95 1.21 17.48
N VAL A 22 -11.80 1.00 16.17
CA VAL A 22 -12.83 0.42 15.32
C VAL A 22 -12.68 -1.11 15.32
N THR A 23 -13.78 -1.83 15.56
CA THR A 23 -13.80 -3.30 15.56
C THR A 23 -14.52 -3.84 14.33
N LEU A 24 -14.17 -5.06 13.92
CA LEU A 24 -14.78 -5.70 12.76
C LEU A 24 -16.27 -6.05 12.99
N ASP A 25 -16.63 -6.43 14.21
CA ASP A 25 -18.01 -6.79 14.57
C ASP A 25 -18.95 -5.59 14.47
N GLU A 26 -18.49 -4.40 14.87
CA GLU A 26 -19.26 -3.17 14.68
C GLU A 26 -19.49 -2.88 13.20
N ILE A 27 -18.49 -3.08 12.32
CA ILE A 27 -18.62 -2.86 10.86
C ILE A 27 -19.66 -3.81 10.25
N ARG A 28 -19.70 -5.07 10.70
CA ARG A 28 -20.62 -6.10 10.18
C ARG A 28 -22.07 -5.90 10.64
N SER A 29 -22.28 -5.13 11.71
CA SER A 29 -23.63 -4.79 12.18
C SER A 29 -24.25 -3.64 11.36
N ARG A 30 -25.56 -3.71 11.08
CA ARG A 30 -26.26 -2.67 10.31
C ARG A 30 -26.11 -1.29 10.95
N GLU A 31 -26.34 -1.18 12.26
CA GLU A 31 -26.25 0.08 12.99
C GLU A 31 -24.80 0.57 13.13
N GLY A 32 -23.88 -0.34 13.45
CA GLY A 32 -22.47 -0.03 13.58
C GLY A 32 -21.82 0.41 12.27
N PHE A 33 -22.23 -0.13 11.12
CA PHE A 33 -21.78 0.30 9.80
C PHE A 33 -22.00 1.80 9.57
N PHE A 34 -23.22 2.30 9.77
CA PHE A 34 -23.53 3.73 9.62
C PHE A 34 -22.79 4.58 10.66
N LYS A 35 -22.74 4.11 11.92
CA LYS A 35 -22.07 4.83 13.02
C LYS A 35 -20.57 4.97 12.78
N ILE A 36 -19.91 3.93 12.29
CA ILE A 36 -18.49 3.93 11.95
C ILE A 36 -18.25 4.83 10.73
N TYR A 37 -19.09 4.72 9.71
CA TYR A 37 -18.97 5.56 8.53
C TYR A 37 -19.05 7.05 8.87
N ARG A 38 -20.06 7.47 9.65
CA ARG A 38 -20.19 8.86 10.14
C ARG A 38 -18.98 9.28 10.97
N TYR A 39 -18.54 8.43 11.88
CA TYR A 39 -17.37 8.69 12.72
C TYR A 39 -16.11 8.92 11.88
N LEU A 40 -15.82 8.05 10.90
CA LEU A 40 -14.65 8.15 10.05
C LEU A 40 -14.71 9.35 9.11
N ARG A 41 -15.89 9.66 8.55
CA ARG A 41 -16.07 10.82 7.66
C ARG A 41 -15.95 12.14 8.42
N GLY A 42 -16.61 12.27 9.58
CA GLY A 42 -16.47 13.46 10.43
C GLY A 42 -15.03 13.67 10.91
N ASN A 43 -14.31 12.59 11.26
CA ASN A 43 -12.89 12.69 11.58
C ASN A 43 -12.05 13.16 10.38
N LEU A 44 -12.35 12.65 9.18
CA LEU A 44 -11.62 13.02 7.97
C LEU A 44 -11.76 14.52 7.67
N ASP A 45 -12.97 15.07 7.80
CA ASP A 45 -13.23 16.49 7.59
C ASP A 45 -12.41 17.35 8.57
N GLU A 46 -12.45 17.03 9.88
CA GLU A 46 -11.67 17.79 10.86
C GLU A 46 -10.14 17.59 10.68
N LEU A 47 -9.68 16.42 10.26
CA LEU A 47 -8.27 16.21 9.92
C LEU A 47 -7.83 17.07 8.72
N GLN A 48 -8.69 17.24 7.72
CA GLN A 48 -8.41 18.09 6.56
C GLN A 48 -8.32 19.57 6.98
N ASP A 49 -9.24 20.05 7.81
CA ASP A 49 -9.20 21.40 8.38
C ASP A 49 -7.93 21.65 9.20
N LEU A 50 -7.54 20.67 10.02
CA LEU A 50 -6.30 20.74 10.80
C LEU A 50 -5.08 20.82 9.89
N LYS A 51 -5.02 20.00 8.83
CA LYS A 51 -3.93 20.01 7.86
C LYS A 51 -3.83 21.37 7.17
N GLU A 52 -4.94 21.91 6.67
CA GLU A 52 -4.96 23.21 6.00
C GLU A 52 -4.49 24.32 6.94
N THR A 53 -5.01 24.33 8.18
CA THR A 53 -4.58 25.28 9.21
C THR A 53 -3.09 25.16 9.54
N MET A 54 -2.54 23.94 9.60
CA MET A 54 -1.11 23.70 9.83
C MET A 54 -0.25 24.18 8.64
N GLU A 55 -0.68 23.92 7.41
CA GLU A 55 0.02 24.34 6.20
C GLU A 55 0.08 25.87 6.11
N LEU A 56 -1.03 26.57 6.39
CA LEU A 56 -1.10 28.03 6.46
C LEU A 56 -0.13 28.62 7.50
N ARG A 57 0.16 27.87 8.58
CA ARG A 57 1.12 28.27 9.63
C ARG A 57 2.55 27.79 9.39
N GLY A 58 2.85 27.33 8.18
CA GLY A 58 4.22 26.99 7.78
C GLY A 58 4.73 25.66 8.32
N PHE A 59 3.88 24.75 8.79
CA PHE A 59 4.30 23.41 9.26
C PHE A 59 4.92 22.58 8.13
N LYS A 60 4.64 22.90 6.87
CA LYS A 60 5.21 22.25 5.68
C LYS A 60 6.71 22.47 5.53
N TYR A 61 7.23 23.60 6.02
CA TYR A 61 8.65 23.95 5.94
C TYR A 61 9.16 24.51 7.27
N PRO A 62 9.09 23.73 8.36
CA PRO A 62 9.25 24.25 9.71
C PRO A 62 10.72 24.61 10.05
N PHE A 63 11.67 24.24 9.19
CA PHE A 63 13.10 24.50 9.34
C PHE A 63 13.60 25.74 8.55
N ARG A 64 12.75 26.40 7.73
CA ARG A 64 13.18 27.55 6.90
C ARG A 64 13.71 28.74 7.70
N SER A 65 13.25 28.91 8.94
CA SER A 65 13.72 29.97 9.84
C SER A 65 15.05 29.64 10.53
N ILE A 66 15.53 28.38 10.44
CA ILE A 66 16.74 27.91 11.14
C ILE A 66 17.98 28.00 10.23
N SER A 67 17.80 28.06 8.90
CA SER A 67 18.90 28.13 7.92
C SER A 67 19.78 29.39 8.02
N GLY A 68 19.35 30.44 8.73
CA GLY A 68 20.16 31.63 8.99
C GLY A 68 21.22 31.46 10.11
N TYR A 69 21.08 30.44 10.96
CA TYR A 69 21.99 30.18 12.10
C TYR A 69 23.17 29.25 11.74
N GLY A 70 23.33 28.91 10.45
CA GLY A 70 24.35 27.96 9.97
C GLY A 70 25.56 28.60 9.28
N ALA A 71 25.66 29.93 9.22
CA ALA A 71 26.80 30.61 8.59
C ALA A 71 28.03 30.61 9.51
N GLN A 72 29.21 30.45 8.89
CA GLN A 72 30.54 30.38 9.51
C GLN A 72 30.75 31.51 10.54
N TYR A 73 31.03 31.16 11.79
CA TYR A 73 31.36 32.14 12.83
C TYR A 73 32.85 32.50 12.77
N SER A 74 33.15 33.79 12.65
CA SER A 74 34.46 34.38 12.91
C SER A 74 34.80 34.28 14.41
N GLY A 75 36.04 33.98 14.73
CA GLY A 75 36.50 33.43 16.02
C GLY A 75 36.49 34.32 17.27
N GLU A 76 35.63 35.34 17.37
CA GLU A 76 35.64 36.29 18.50
C GLU A 76 34.49 36.18 19.51
N VAL A 77 33.60 35.20 19.39
CA VAL A 77 32.48 35.07 20.35
C VAL A 77 32.39 33.64 20.86
N ALA A 78 33.06 33.33 21.97
CA ALA A 78 33.08 31.99 22.55
C ALA A 78 31.95 31.76 23.60
N GLU A 79 31.52 32.81 24.31
CA GLU A 79 30.46 32.70 25.33
C GLU A 79 29.04 32.59 24.72
N ASP A 80 28.74 33.29 23.62
CA ASP A 80 27.44 33.16 22.96
C ASP A 80 27.26 31.82 22.21
N ILE A 81 28.32 31.03 22.00
CA ILE A 81 28.21 29.75 21.28
C ILE A 81 27.30 28.76 22.02
N HIS A 82 27.34 28.75 23.35
CA HIS A 82 26.53 27.83 24.14
C HIS A 82 25.04 28.20 24.07
N ASP A 83 24.71 29.50 24.19
CA ASP A 83 23.34 29.98 24.09
C ASP A 83 22.80 29.89 22.67
N ILE A 84 23.61 30.21 21.65
CA ILE A 84 23.26 29.98 20.24
C ILE A 84 22.98 28.49 19.98
N LYS A 85 23.79 27.57 20.53
CA LYS A 85 23.55 26.12 20.43
C LYS A 85 22.25 25.70 21.11
N ARG A 86 21.99 26.21 22.32
CA ARG A 86 20.75 25.92 23.07
C ARG A 86 19.52 26.45 22.35
N HIS A 87 19.56 27.68 21.84
CA HIS A 87 18.50 28.28 21.04
C HIS A 87 18.27 27.50 19.73
N ALA A 88 19.35 27.15 19.02
CA ALA A 88 19.26 26.34 17.81
C ALA A 88 18.65 24.96 18.08
N GLN A 89 19.00 24.32 19.20
CA GLN A 89 18.41 23.05 19.63
C GLN A 89 16.91 23.20 19.94
N TYR A 90 16.52 24.24 20.68
CA TYR A 90 15.11 24.54 20.98
C TYR A 90 14.29 24.75 19.70
N PHE A 91 14.78 25.55 18.74
CA PHE A 91 14.09 25.75 17.47
C PHE A 91 14.02 24.47 16.63
N ARG A 92 15.07 23.64 16.61
CA ARG A 92 15.05 22.33 15.96
C ARG A 92 14.02 21.39 16.58
N MET A 93 13.93 21.34 17.91
CA MET A 93 12.91 20.54 18.61
C MET A 93 11.51 21.00 18.23
N LYS A 94 11.24 22.30 18.26
CA LYS A 94 9.96 22.88 17.84
C LYS A 94 9.63 22.56 16.37
N ALA A 95 10.61 22.70 15.49
CA ALA A 95 10.45 22.39 14.07
C ALA A 95 10.20 20.90 13.81
N SER A 96 10.88 20.02 14.55
CA SER A 96 10.65 18.58 14.47
C SER A 96 9.27 18.20 15.00
N ALA A 97 8.80 18.81 16.10
CA ALA A 97 7.45 18.58 16.60
C ALA A 97 6.39 18.98 15.56
N LYS A 98 6.54 20.16 14.92
CA LYS A 98 5.66 20.59 13.82
C LYS A 98 5.63 19.59 12.68
N LYS A 99 6.80 19.13 12.23
CA LYS A 99 6.91 18.13 11.15
C LYS A 99 6.24 16.82 11.54
N ASN A 100 6.56 16.29 12.72
CA ASN A 100 6.02 15.00 13.18
C ASN A 100 4.49 15.05 13.31
N LEU A 101 3.94 16.14 13.83
CA LEU A 101 2.50 16.32 13.96
C LEU A 101 1.81 16.39 12.59
N LEU A 102 2.37 17.14 11.63
CA LEU A 102 1.84 17.19 10.27
C LEU A 102 1.95 15.82 9.57
N ASP A 103 3.04 15.08 9.77
CA ASP A 103 3.21 13.72 9.24
C ASP A 103 2.16 12.77 9.83
N ARG A 104 1.85 12.87 11.14
CA ARG A 104 0.77 12.11 11.79
C ARG A 104 -0.60 12.44 11.24
N VAL A 105 -0.94 13.73 11.07
CA VAL A 105 -2.21 14.16 10.49
C VAL A 105 -2.35 13.64 9.05
N ASN A 106 -1.31 13.73 8.22
CA ASN A 106 -1.37 13.17 6.86
C ASN A 106 -1.53 11.64 6.87
N SER A 107 -0.87 10.93 7.78
CA SER A 107 -1.06 9.49 7.97
C SER A 107 -2.48 9.14 8.40
N ALA A 108 -3.07 9.92 9.31
CA ALA A 108 -4.45 9.76 9.75
C ALA A 108 -5.44 9.98 8.59
N ILE A 109 -5.25 11.04 7.79
CA ILE A 109 -6.09 11.33 6.61
C ILE A 109 -6.06 10.17 5.62
N SER A 110 -4.88 9.67 5.26
CA SER A 110 -4.77 8.56 4.31
C SER A 110 -5.41 7.28 4.85
N SER A 111 -5.30 7.04 6.16
CA SER A 111 -5.94 5.89 6.82
C SER A 111 -7.47 5.99 6.80
N HIS A 112 -8.04 7.16 7.09
CA HIS A 112 -9.49 7.37 7.01
C HIS A 112 -10.01 7.21 5.57
N ARG A 113 -9.27 7.71 4.57
CA ARG A 113 -9.63 7.53 3.15
C ARG A 113 -9.64 6.06 2.73
N ILE A 114 -8.65 5.27 3.18
CA ILE A 114 -8.64 3.81 2.95
C ILE A 114 -9.85 3.16 3.61
N ALA A 115 -10.14 3.50 4.87
CA ALA A 115 -11.25 2.91 5.62
C ALA A 115 -12.60 3.22 4.96
N LEU A 116 -12.87 4.48 4.63
CA LEU A 116 -14.09 4.90 3.94
C LEU A 116 -14.22 4.23 2.58
N GLY A 117 -13.13 4.19 1.79
CA GLY A 117 -13.15 3.51 0.49
C GLY A 117 -13.48 2.02 0.60
N ASN A 118 -13.03 1.33 1.65
CA ASN A 118 -13.43 -0.06 1.91
C ASN A 118 -14.91 -0.17 2.33
N LEU A 119 -15.40 0.73 3.18
CA LEU A 119 -16.80 0.71 3.64
C LEU A 119 -17.79 1.02 2.51
N GLU A 120 -17.47 1.95 1.61
CA GLU A 120 -18.30 2.31 0.46
C GLU A 120 -18.42 1.19 -0.58
N GLU A 121 -17.43 0.30 -0.63
CA GLU A 121 -17.47 -0.90 -1.46
C GLU A 121 -18.11 -2.09 -0.74
N TYR A 122 -17.99 -2.14 0.59
CA TYR A 122 -18.57 -3.17 1.44
C TYR A 122 -20.09 -3.04 1.58
N GLY A 123 -20.62 -1.83 1.73
CA GLY A 123 -22.05 -1.58 1.92
C GLY A 123 -22.59 -0.57 0.91
N LEU A 124 -23.55 -1.01 0.09
CA LEU A 124 -24.33 -0.15 -0.80
C LEU A 124 -25.74 0.04 -0.25
N LEU A 125 -26.39 1.14 -0.58
CA LEU A 125 -27.80 1.37 -0.26
C LEU A 125 -28.67 1.01 -1.46
N ARG A 126 -29.60 0.09 -1.28
CA ARG A 126 -30.63 -0.26 -2.27
C ARG A 126 -31.92 0.47 -1.93
N CYS A 127 -32.46 1.19 -2.90
CA CYS A 127 -33.81 1.75 -2.79
C CYS A 127 -34.87 0.66 -2.96
N SER A 128 -35.81 0.58 -2.03
CA SER A 128 -36.87 -0.44 -2.04
C SER A 128 -37.86 -0.25 -3.20
N GLU A 129 -38.03 0.97 -3.69
CA GLU A 129 -39.00 1.29 -4.74
C GLU A 129 -38.41 1.18 -6.16
N CYS A 130 -37.23 1.77 -6.41
CA CYS A 130 -36.63 1.77 -7.74
C CYS A 130 -35.44 0.81 -7.90
N SER A 131 -35.08 0.06 -6.86
CA SER A 131 -33.95 -0.89 -6.84
C SER A 131 -32.57 -0.29 -7.17
N ARG A 132 -32.46 1.04 -7.25
CA ARG A 132 -31.20 1.74 -7.49
C ARG A 132 -30.22 1.50 -6.34
N LEU A 133 -28.97 1.21 -6.69
CA LEU A 133 -27.84 1.13 -5.76
C LEU A 133 -27.14 2.48 -5.66
N MET A 134 -26.82 2.90 -4.45
CA MET A 134 -26.17 4.17 -4.13
C MET A 134 -25.08 3.96 -3.08
N ARG A 135 -24.03 4.78 -3.13
CA ARG A 135 -22.98 4.77 -2.11
C ARG A 135 -23.29 5.77 -1.00
N LEU A 136 -22.80 5.51 0.21
CA LEU A 136 -22.90 6.45 1.33
C LEU A 136 -22.24 7.80 1.07
N GLY A 137 -21.15 7.84 0.28
CA GLY A 137 -20.49 9.08 -0.10
C GLY A 137 -21.31 10.02 -0.96
N GLU A 138 -22.44 9.55 -1.51
CA GLU A 138 -23.37 10.39 -2.31
C GLU A 138 -24.29 11.25 -1.43
N PHE A 139 -24.34 11.01 -0.12
CA PHE A 139 -25.18 11.74 0.84
C PHE A 139 -24.35 12.72 1.68
N GLU A 140 -25.00 13.76 2.19
CA GLU A 140 -24.38 14.66 3.19
C GLU A 140 -24.20 13.94 4.52
N LEU A 141 -23.18 14.34 5.30
CA LEU A 141 -22.81 13.67 6.55
C LEU A 141 -23.94 13.68 7.59
N ASP A 142 -24.73 14.75 7.63
CA ASP A 142 -25.82 14.94 8.59
C ASP A 142 -27.01 14.02 8.30
N ASP A 143 -27.25 13.70 7.03
CA ASP A 143 -28.35 12.86 6.56
C ASP A 143 -28.05 11.36 6.71
N ILE A 144 -26.78 10.98 6.92
CA ILE A 144 -26.42 9.56 7.09
C ILE A 144 -27.11 9.04 8.35
N HIS A 145 -27.92 7.99 8.20
CA HIS A 145 -28.79 7.37 9.22
C HIS A 145 -30.26 7.84 9.14
N ASP A 146 -30.51 9.14 9.16
CA ASP A 146 -31.86 9.72 9.14
C ASP A 146 -31.91 10.83 8.07
N GLY A 147 -32.79 10.70 7.08
CA GLY A 147 -32.95 11.70 6.00
C GLY A 147 -32.32 11.34 4.66
N MET A 148 -31.80 10.12 4.49
CA MET A 148 -31.30 9.67 3.18
C MET A 148 -32.46 9.42 2.20
N GLU A 149 -32.56 10.26 1.17
CA GLU A 149 -33.58 10.13 0.13
C GLU A 149 -32.97 9.66 -1.20
N CYS A 150 -33.60 8.67 -1.81
CA CYS A 150 -33.30 8.29 -3.19
C CYS A 150 -33.69 9.42 -4.15
N PRO A 151 -33.01 9.60 -5.29
CA PRO A 151 -33.45 10.54 -6.34
C PRO A 151 -34.86 10.29 -6.92
N CYS A 152 -35.52 9.19 -6.56
CA CYS A 152 -36.93 8.93 -6.90
C CYS A 152 -37.93 9.47 -5.85
N GLY A 153 -37.45 10.06 -4.75
CA GLY A 153 -38.27 10.59 -3.65
C GLY A 153 -38.53 9.60 -2.50
N SER A 154 -38.06 8.36 -2.60
CA SER A 154 -38.23 7.36 -1.53
C SER A 154 -37.15 7.49 -0.44
N GLY A 155 -37.57 7.53 0.82
CA GLY A 155 -36.69 7.41 1.99
C GLY A 155 -36.40 5.95 2.40
N SER A 156 -36.94 4.97 1.69
CA SER A 156 -36.86 3.55 2.05
C SER A 156 -35.58 2.90 1.50
N LEU A 157 -34.44 3.24 2.10
CA LEU A 157 -33.13 2.71 1.73
C LEU A 157 -32.67 1.59 2.67
N GLU A 158 -32.27 0.47 2.09
CA GLU A 158 -31.74 -0.68 2.83
C GLU A 158 -30.28 -0.94 2.47
N PRO A 159 -29.40 -1.15 3.47
CA PRO A 159 -28.02 -1.53 3.22
C PRO A 159 -27.95 -2.96 2.70
N VAL A 160 -27.25 -3.12 1.59
CA VAL A 160 -26.88 -4.39 1.00
C VAL A 160 -25.38 -4.53 1.14
N PHE A 161 -24.97 -5.49 1.97
CA PHE A 161 -23.56 -5.80 2.16
C PHE A 161 -23.07 -6.68 1.03
N SER A 162 -22.04 -6.22 0.36
CA SER A 162 -21.38 -6.89 -0.73
C SER A 162 -20.32 -7.84 -0.18
N SER A 163 -20.34 -9.08 -0.66
CA SER A 163 -19.19 -9.98 -0.59
C SER A 163 -18.15 -9.70 -1.69
N SER A 164 -18.28 -8.57 -2.40
CA SER A 164 -17.42 -8.26 -3.53
C SER A 164 -15.96 -8.17 -3.12
N ALA A 165 -15.22 -8.98 -3.84
CA ALA A 165 -13.81 -8.92 -4.18
C ALA A 165 -12.97 -7.66 -4.00
N ILE A 166 -13.59 -6.49 -4.11
CA ILE A 166 -12.88 -5.23 -4.32
C ILE A 166 -12.60 -4.49 -3.01
N CYS A 167 -13.11 -4.99 -1.88
CA CYS A 167 -12.90 -4.43 -0.55
C CYS A 167 -12.37 -5.46 0.45
N ARG A 168 -11.75 -4.98 1.53
CA ARG A 168 -11.33 -5.79 2.68
C ARG A 168 -11.53 -5.00 3.97
N VAL A 169 -12.69 -5.11 4.59
CA VAL A 169 -13.01 -4.41 5.84
C VAL A 169 -12.17 -4.90 7.02
N GLU A 170 -11.63 -6.12 6.94
CA GLU A 170 -10.76 -6.73 7.95
C GLU A 170 -9.49 -5.94 8.21
N ILE A 171 -9.03 -5.10 7.26
CA ILE A 171 -7.83 -4.27 7.47
C ILE A 171 -8.12 -3.02 8.32
N ILE A 172 -9.40 -2.61 8.43
CA ILE A 172 -9.77 -1.31 9.03
C ILE A 172 -9.30 -1.17 10.49
N PRO A 173 -9.47 -2.17 11.37
CA PRO A 173 -8.98 -2.10 12.75
C PRO A 173 -7.46 -1.88 12.88
N TYR A 174 -6.71 -2.30 11.86
CA TYR A 174 -5.25 -2.22 11.84
C TYR A 174 -4.72 -0.90 11.26
N LEU A 175 -5.57 -0.07 10.66
CA LEU A 175 -5.17 1.21 10.11
C LEU A 175 -4.70 2.18 11.21
N PRO A 176 -3.65 3.00 10.97
CA PRO A 176 -3.21 4.04 11.90
C PRO A 176 -4.12 5.27 11.84
N LEU A 177 -5.39 5.11 12.26
CA LEU A 177 -6.43 6.15 12.17
C LEU A 177 -6.05 7.43 12.92
N SER A 178 -5.34 7.32 14.05
CA SER A 178 -4.83 8.47 14.83
C SER A 178 -3.45 8.97 14.37
N GLY A 179 -2.94 8.43 13.25
CA GLY A 179 -1.60 8.72 12.76
C GLY A 179 -0.48 8.07 13.57
N ASP A 180 -0.79 7.08 14.40
CA ASP A 180 0.13 6.29 15.25
C ASP A 180 0.93 5.21 14.48
N TYR A 181 1.24 5.48 13.21
CA TYR A 181 1.87 4.50 12.31
C TYR A 181 3.21 3.98 12.83
N MET A 182 4.00 4.80 13.55
CA MET A 182 5.27 4.37 14.13
C MET A 182 5.08 3.39 15.29
N VAL A 183 4.03 3.59 16.10
CA VAL A 183 3.69 2.72 17.23
C VAL A 183 3.23 1.37 16.69
N LYS A 184 2.24 1.37 15.80
CA LYS A 184 1.76 0.13 15.15
C LYS A 184 2.88 -0.61 14.42
N MET A 185 3.77 0.10 13.72
CA MET A 185 4.94 -0.54 13.08
C MET A 185 5.90 -1.17 14.10
N SER A 186 6.05 -0.60 15.30
CA SER A 186 6.90 -1.14 16.37
C SER A 186 6.29 -2.36 17.06
N GLU A 187 4.96 -2.52 17.04
CA GLU A 187 4.28 -3.68 17.60
C GLU A 187 4.36 -4.92 16.68
N LEU A 188 4.66 -4.73 15.40
CA LEU A 188 4.85 -5.82 14.44
C LEU A 188 6.06 -6.70 14.78
N SER A 189 5.92 -8.01 14.52
CA SER A 189 7.01 -8.98 14.55
C SER A 189 8.11 -8.67 13.52
N LEU A 190 9.27 -9.30 13.64
CA LEU A 190 10.38 -9.12 12.69
C LEU A 190 9.95 -9.44 11.25
N TRP A 191 9.27 -10.56 11.03
CA TRP A 191 8.81 -10.95 9.69
C TRP A 191 7.72 -10.01 9.16
N ALA A 192 6.83 -9.50 10.02
CA ALA A 192 5.78 -8.55 9.63
C ALA A 192 6.36 -7.18 9.28
N ARG A 193 7.43 -6.73 9.97
CA ARG A 193 8.19 -5.52 9.59
C ARG A 193 8.91 -5.70 8.26
N GLU A 194 9.42 -6.89 7.97
CA GLU A 194 10.01 -7.21 6.66
C GLU A 194 8.95 -7.18 5.55
N ALA A 195 7.76 -7.73 5.81
CA ALA A 195 6.63 -7.65 4.92
C ALA A 195 6.21 -6.19 4.66
N PHE A 196 6.07 -5.37 5.71
CA PHE A 196 5.81 -3.93 5.60
C PHE A 196 6.82 -3.26 4.66
N LYS A 197 8.12 -3.51 4.86
CA LYS A 197 9.19 -2.98 3.99
C LYS A 197 9.07 -3.51 2.56
N LYS A 198 8.69 -4.77 2.35
CA LYS A 198 8.48 -5.36 1.03
C LYS A 198 7.31 -4.66 0.32
N ILE A 199 6.13 -4.57 0.94
CA ILE A 199 4.95 -3.87 0.38
C ILE A 199 5.27 -2.40 0.03
N MET A 200 5.96 -1.68 0.94
CA MET A 200 6.37 -0.30 0.68
C MET A 200 7.24 -0.15 -0.58
N ARG A 201 8.18 -1.09 -0.79
CA ARG A 201 9.04 -1.11 -1.99
C ARG A 201 8.25 -1.45 -3.25
N LEU A 202 7.37 -2.45 -3.17
CA LEU A 202 6.51 -2.89 -4.28
C LEU A 202 5.64 -1.71 -4.79
N PHE A 203 4.91 -1.03 -3.90
CA PHE A 203 4.07 0.11 -4.32
C PHE A 203 4.84 1.36 -4.72
N LYS A 204 6.07 1.55 -4.22
CA LYS A 204 6.97 2.61 -4.70
C LYS A 204 7.48 2.31 -6.10
N ASN A 205 7.66 1.03 -6.43
CA ASN A 205 8.40 0.52 -7.58
C ASN A 205 9.77 1.21 -7.71
N GLU A 206 10.77 0.74 -6.97
CA GLU A 206 12.08 1.39 -6.84
C GLU A 206 12.91 1.45 -8.14
N LYS A 207 12.46 0.79 -9.21
CA LYS A 207 13.06 0.93 -10.53
C LYS A 207 12.75 2.34 -11.07
N LYS A 208 13.81 3.07 -11.41
CA LYS A 208 13.80 4.37 -12.08
C LYS A 208 12.70 4.38 -13.17
N GLY A 209 11.66 5.19 -12.98
CA GLY A 209 10.58 5.32 -13.96
C GLY A 209 11.10 5.75 -15.34
N ALA A 210 10.35 5.43 -16.39
CA ALA A 210 10.66 5.85 -17.75
C ALA A 210 10.87 7.38 -17.77
N VAL A 211 11.88 7.84 -18.51
CA VAL A 211 12.07 9.28 -18.75
C VAL A 211 10.78 9.79 -19.41
N LYS A 212 10.21 10.87 -18.89
CA LYS A 212 9.05 11.58 -19.46
C LYS A 212 9.53 12.76 -20.29
N SER A 213 10.52 13.47 -19.78
CA SER A 213 11.18 14.57 -20.46
C SER A 213 12.58 14.79 -19.87
N ALA A 214 13.44 15.49 -20.59
CA ALA A 214 14.73 15.96 -20.12
C ALA A 214 14.74 17.48 -20.16
N THR A 215 15.01 18.13 -19.02
CA THR A 215 15.36 19.55 -19.00
C THR A 215 16.86 19.69 -19.19
N LEU A 216 17.26 20.35 -20.26
CA LEU A 216 18.64 20.65 -20.59
C LEU A 216 18.92 22.13 -20.32
N VAL A 217 20.10 22.43 -19.78
CA VAL A 217 20.68 23.76 -19.80
C VAL A 217 21.83 23.73 -20.78
N ILE A 218 21.69 24.48 -21.87
CA ILE A 218 22.66 24.54 -22.94
C ILE A 218 23.32 25.92 -23.00
N ARG A 219 24.52 25.97 -23.57
CA ARG A 219 25.24 27.18 -23.92
C ARG A 219 25.35 27.22 -25.45
N VAL A 220 24.83 28.28 -26.06
CA VAL A 220 24.84 28.50 -27.51
C VAL A 220 25.70 29.71 -27.80
N LEU A 221 26.52 29.64 -28.85
CA LEU A 221 27.30 30.78 -29.34
C LEU A 221 26.45 31.57 -30.34
N GLU A 222 25.97 32.74 -29.93
CA GLU A 222 25.23 33.68 -30.80
C GLU A 222 26.01 34.99 -30.85
N ASP A 223 26.28 35.52 -32.04
CA ASP A 223 26.99 36.80 -32.25
C ASP A 223 28.31 36.94 -31.47
N GLY A 224 29.08 35.86 -31.39
CA GLY A 224 30.36 35.81 -30.67
C GLY A 224 30.26 35.80 -29.14
N ARG A 225 29.05 35.69 -28.57
CA ARG A 225 28.79 35.62 -27.14
C ARG A 225 28.12 34.30 -26.76
N TRP A 226 28.55 33.73 -25.65
CA TRP A 226 27.96 32.51 -25.11
C TRP A 226 26.70 32.82 -24.31
N ILE A 227 25.55 32.33 -24.76
CA ILE A 227 24.25 32.54 -24.14
C ILE A 227 23.74 31.23 -23.53
N ARG A 228 23.30 31.29 -22.27
CA ARG A 228 22.77 30.14 -21.53
C ARG A 228 21.24 30.05 -21.71
N ARG A 229 20.74 28.89 -22.15
CA ARG A 229 19.31 28.64 -22.35
C ARG A 229 18.86 27.36 -21.67
N ARG A 230 17.62 27.34 -21.17
CA ARG A 230 16.98 26.15 -20.59
C ARG A 230 15.92 25.63 -21.57
N ILE A 231 15.97 24.35 -21.88
CA ILE A 231 15.10 23.68 -22.84
C ILE A 231 14.52 22.43 -22.17
N THR A 232 13.25 22.12 -22.44
CA THR A 232 12.63 20.85 -22.05
C THR A 232 12.34 20.06 -23.31
N ILE A 233 12.78 18.80 -23.37
CA ILE A 233 12.54 17.87 -24.48
C ILE A 233 11.72 16.70 -23.93
N ASP A 234 10.66 16.30 -24.62
CA ASP A 234 9.87 15.12 -24.24
C ASP A 234 10.57 13.81 -24.63
N SER A 235 10.24 12.71 -23.95
CA SER A 235 10.97 11.43 -24.03
C SER A 235 10.84 10.64 -25.32
N ASP A 236 10.08 11.12 -26.30
CA ASP A 236 9.84 10.40 -27.54
C ASP A 236 11.00 10.57 -28.55
N ASP A 237 11.96 11.45 -28.23
CA ASP A 237 13.21 11.64 -28.97
C ASP A 237 14.38 10.94 -28.26
N ASP A 238 14.89 9.85 -28.86
CA ASP A 238 16.00 9.06 -28.30
C ASP A 238 17.40 9.70 -28.50
N ASP A 239 17.50 10.80 -29.28
CA ASP A 239 18.77 11.45 -29.63
C ASP A 239 18.75 12.97 -29.39
N TYR A 240 18.89 13.36 -28.12
CA TYR A 240 18.88 14.75 -27.67
C TYR A 240 20.01 15.60 -28.28
N GLU A 241 21.16 15.00 -28.58
CA GLU A 241 22.32 15.74 -29.08
C GLU A 241 22.13 16.14 -30.54
N ARG A 242 21.60 15.24 -31.37
CA ARG A 242 21.27 15.52 -32.76
C ARG A 242 20.23 16.64 -32.87
N MET A 243 19.14 16.56 -32.09
CA MET A 243 18.08 17.57 -32.08
C MET A 243 18.60 18.97 -31.66
N LEU A 244 19.51 19.03 -30.69
CA LEU A 244 20.12 20.29 -30.24
C LEU A 244 21.03 20.92 -31.30
N ARG A 245 21.81 20.10 -32.02
CA ARG A 245 22.70 20.55 -33.10
C ARG A 245 21.92 21.02 -34.32
N GLU A 246 20.80 20.37 -34.67
CA GLU A 246 19.90 20.81 -35.73
C GLU A 246 19.27 22.18 -35.41
N LYS A 247 18.91 22.42 -34.15
CA LYS A 247 18.16 23.62 -33.75
C LYS A 247 19.05 24.83 -33.44
N TYR A 248 20.26 24.63 -32.92
CA TYR A 248 21.12 25.72 -32.43
C TYR A 248 22.53 25.70 -33.02
N GLY A 249 22.81 24.81 -33.99
CA GLY A 249 24.08 24.72 -34.69
C GLY A 249 25.11 23.80 -34.00
N PRO A 250 26.32 23.66 -34.61
CA PRO A 250 27.34 22.73 -34.14
C PRO A 250 28.01 23.13 -32.82
N ASP A 251 27.98 24.42 -32.45
CA ASP A 251 28.67 24.98 -31.29
C ASP A 251 27.88 24.93 -29.97
N VAL A 252 26.89 24.05 -29.88
CA VAL A 252 26.06 23.87 -28.68
C VAL A 252 26.80 23.04 -27.63
N ARG A 253 26.80 23.52 -26.37
CA ARG A 253 27.33 22.76 -25.23
C ARG A 253 26.24 22.50 -24.20
N ILE A 254 26.06 21.24 -23.82
CA ILE A 254 25.17 20.86 -22.71
C ILE A 254 25.92 21.08 -21.40
N GLU A 255 25.45 22.00 -20.56
CA GLU A 255 26.02 22.24 -19.22
C GLU A 255 25.42 21.32 -18.16
N PHE A 256 24.12 21.06 -18.26
CA PHE A 256 23.38 20.30 -17.26
C PHE A 256 22.17 19.63 -17.90
N MET A 257 21.91 18.38 -17.51
CA MET A 257 20.76 17.62 -17.98
C MET A 257 20.03 17.00 -16.78
N GLN A 258 18.74 17.29 -16.69
CA GLN A 258 17.86 16.76 -15.64
C GLN A 258 16.73 15.97 -16.28
N PHE A 259 16.73 14.65 -16.08
CA PHE A 259 15.64 13.79 -16.51
C PHE A 259 14.44 13.91 -15.56
N HIS A 260 13.32 14.36 -16.08
CA HIS A 260 12.00 14.25 -15.47
C HIS A 260 11.42 12.89 -15.85
N ARG A 261 11.34 11.97 -14.89
CA ARG A 261 10.82 10.62 -15.10
C ARG A 261 9.32 10.58 -14.79
N LYS A 262 8.55 9.73 -15.49
CA LYS A 262 7.23 9.31 -15.02
C LYS A 262 7.42 8.74 -13.62
N LYS A 263 6.63 9.20 -12.63
CA LYS A 263 6.72 8.63 -11.27
C LYS A 263 6.52 7.10 -11.41
N SER A 264 7.37 6.29 -10.79
CA SER A 264 7.32 4.83 -10.95
C SER A 264 6.31 4.15 -10.04
N SER A 265 5.76 4.86 -9.05
CA SER A 265 4.90 4.29 -8.01
C SER A 265 3.52 3.86 -8.50
N ILE A 266 3.10 2.66 -8.07
CA ILE A 266 1.73 2.14 -8.23
C ILE A 266 0.75 2.99 -7.42
N ILE A 267 1.11 3.31 -6.17
CA ILE A 267 0.38 4.23 -5.30
C ILE A 267 1.24 5.46 -5.05
N ASN A 268 0.76 6.63 -5.49
CA ASN A 268 1.58 7.84 -5.54
C ASN A 268 1.84 8.46 -4.15
N ASP A 269 0.93 8.27 -3.20
CA ASP A 269 1.04 8.82 -1.85
C ASP A 269 1.87 7.92 -0.93
N ARG A 270 2.78 8.51 -0.14
CA ARG A 270 3.61 7.77 0.83
C ARG A 270 2.79 7.30 2.01
N TYR A 271 1.87 8.14 2.50
CA TYR A 271 1.08 7.84 3.69
C TYR A 271 0.11 6.71 3.40
N THR A 272 -0.54 6.71 2.24
CA THR A 272 -1.41 5.62 1.78
C THR A 272 -0.65 4.30 1.73
N ARG A 273 0.56 4.27 1.13
CA ARG A 273 1.40 3.06 1.08
C ARG A 273 1.75 2.56 2.48
N ALA A 274 2.11 3.46 3.40
CA ALA A 274 2.46 3.10 4.76
C ALA A 274 1.25 2.56 5.53
N SER A 275 0.08 3.21 5.42
CA SER A 275 -1.16 2.77 6.06
C SER A 275 -1.62 1.41 5.54
N LEU A 276 -1.60 1.18 4.22
CA LEU A 276 -1.91 -0.13 3.63
C LEU A 276 -0.91 -1.18 4.11
N ALA A 277 0.39 -0.92 4.03
CA ALA A 277 1.41 -1.87 4.45
C ALA A 277 1.28 -2.25 5.94
N ILE A 278 0.96 -1.28 6.82
CA ILE A 278 0.70 -1.54 8.24
C ILE A 278 -0.56 -2.36 8.42
N ALA A 279 -1.66 -1.98 7.74
CA ALA A 279 -2.95 -2.63 7.94
C ALA A 279 -2.92 -4.10 7.49
N TYR A 280 -2.35 -4.39 6.32
CA TYR A 280 -2.21 -5.76 5.83
C TYR A 280 -1.20 -6.58 6.65
N ALA A 281 -0.09 -5.97 7.09
CA ALA A 281 0.86 -6.66 7.98
C ALA A 281 0.25 -6.94 9.36
N GLY A 282 -0.56 -6.03 9.89
CA GLY A 282 -1.28 -6.19 11.16
C GLY A 282 -2.33 -7.29 11.09
N LEU A 283 -3.19 -7.28 10.06
CA LEU A 283 -4.15 -8.34 9.82
C LEU A 283 -3.46 -9.70 9.69
N SER A 284 -2.41 -9.77 8.87
CA SER A 284 -1.66 -11.02 8.67
C SER A 284 -0.93 -11.48 9.93
N TYR A 285 -0.53 -10.56 10.80
CA TYR A 285 0.08 -10.91 12.08
C TYR A 285 -0.90 -11.68 12.96
N ASP A 286 -2.16 -11.26 13.03
CA ASP A 286 -3.18 -11.98 13.79
C ASP A 286 -3.55 -13.33 13.14
N ILE A 287 -3.73 -13.36 11.81
CA ILE A 287 -3.96 -14.62 11.06
C ILE A 287 -2.83 -15.61 11.35
N ILE A 288 -1.57 -15.18 11.19
CA ILE A 288 -0.41 -16.05 11.41
C ILE A 288 -0.31 -16.44 12.88
N ARG A 289 -0.62 -15.54 13.83
CA ARG A 289 -0.58 -15.88 15.26
C ARG A 289 -1.50 -17.05 15.59
N GLU A 290 -2.67 -17.13 14.96
CA GLU A 290 -3.65 -18.20 15.17
C GLU A 290 -3.20 -19.54 14.58
N ILE A 291 -2.59 -19.53 13.39
CA ILE A 291 -2.28 -20.76 12.64
C ILE A 291 -0.83 -21.23 12.80
N ARG A 292 0.02 -20.43 13.46
CA ARG A 292 1.48 -20.60 13.48
C ARG A 292 1.90 -21.99 13.95
N ASP A 293 1.28 -22.46 15.03
CA ASP A 293 1.72 -23.68 15.69
C ASP A 293 1.34 -24.91 14.85
N ASP A 294 0.19 -24.88 14.16
CA ASP A 294 -0.22 -25.90 13.19
C ASP A 294 0.75 -25.94 12.00
N VAL A 295 1.11 -24.78 11.45
CA VAL A 295 2.10 -24.70 10.35
C VAL A 295 3.44 -25.28 10.76
N TYR A 296 3.86 -25.05 12.00
CA TYR A 296 5.11 -25.61 12.52
C TYR A 296 5.02 -27.13 12.78
N HIS A 297 3.90 -27.64 13.26
CA HIS A 297 3.68 -29.08 13.38
C HIS A 297 3.72 -29.78 12.02
N GLU A 298 3.16 -29.15 10.99
CA GLU A 298 3.11 -29.73 9.64
C GLU A 298 4.48 -29.71 8.94
N ARG A 299 5.25 -28.62 9.13
CA ARG A 299 6.45 -28.34 8.30
C ARG A 299 7.79 -28.62 8.99
N LEU A 300 7.81 -28.90 10.28
CA LEU A 300 9.04 -29.22 11.03
C LEU A 300 9.07 -30.71 11.39
N GLY A 301 10.26 -31.28 11.54
CA GLY A 301 10.42 -32.68 11.95
C GLY A 301 10.00 -32.91 13.40
N ASP A 302 10.47 -32.06 14.31
CA ASP A 302 10.14 -32.12 15.73
C ASP A 302 9.93 -30.71 16.32
N TYR A 303 8.69 -30.21 16.18
CA TYR A 303 8.33 -28.89 16.71
C TYR A 303 8.41 -28.83 18.24
N GLU A 304 8.13 -29.93 18.95
CA GLU A 304 8.18 -29.94 20.42
C GLU A 304 9.62 -29.72 20.92
N SER A 305 10.62 -30.30 20.25
CA SER A 305 12.02 -30.00 20.57
C SER A 305 12.40 -28.56 20.27
N VAL A 306 11.88 -27.96 19.20
CA VAL A 306 12.08 -26.53 18.92
C VAL A 306 11.41 -25.64 19.99
N ARG A 307 10.21 -26.01 20.44
CA ARG A 307 9.48 -25.29 21.49
C ARG A 307 10.25 -25.33 22.81
N ARG A 308 10.66 -26.53 23.24
CA ARG A 308 11.51 -26.74 24.43
C ARG A 308 12.82 -25.95 24.35
N TYR A 309 13.49 -25.97 23.20
CA TYR A 309 14.68 -25.17 22.97
C TYR A 309 14.44 -23.67 23.21
N ARG A 310 13.34 -23.12 22.68
CA ARG A 310 13.01 -21.69 22.85
C ARG A 310 12.67 -21.33 24.29
N GLU A 311 11.97 -22.21 25.00
CA GLU A 311 11.68 -22.05 26.43
C GLU A 311 12.98 -22.00 27.24
N MET A 312 13.93 -22.90 26.97
CA MET A 312 15.25 -22.90 27.61
C MET A 312 16.09 -21.66 27.29
N VAL A 313 16.05 -21.18 26.04
CA VAL A 313 16.71 -19.92 25.66
C VAL A 313 16.10 -18.74 26.43
N PHE A 314 14.79 -18.72 26.64
CA PHE A 314 14.13 -17.68 27.42
C PHE A 314 14.48 -17.78 28.90
N GLU A 315 14.43 -18.98 29.49
CA GLU A 315 14.84 -19.24 30.89
C GLU A 315 16.28 -18.78 31.12
N ALA A 316 17.22 -19.19 30.25
CA ALA A 316 18.61 -18.81 30.38
C ALA A 316 18.84 -17.29 30.24
N ARG A 317 18.11 -16.61 29.33
CA ARG A 317 18.23 -15.15 29.14
C ARG A 317 17.66 -14.34 30.30
N THR A 318 16.62 -14.85 30.93
CA THR A 318 15.94 -14.20 32.06
C THR A 318 16.51 -14.63 33.41
N TYR A 319 17.39 -15.63 33.42
CA TYR A 319 18.13 -16.05 34.60
C TYR A 319 18.88 -14.85 35.20
N SER A 320 18.53 -14.55 36.45
CA SER A 320 19.08 -13.43 37.22
C SER A 320 19.44 -13.94 38.61
N PRO A 321 20.60 -14.61 38.77
CA PRO A 321 21.08 -15.01 40.07
C PRO A 321 21.39 -13.76 40.93
N GLU A 322 21.43 -13.93 42.25
CA GLU A 322 21.98 -12.91 43.15
C GLU A 322 23.48 -12.74 42.82
N PHE A 323 23.77 -11.80 41.93
CA PHE A 323 25.08 -11.64 41.31
C PHE A 323 25.56 -10.21 41.45
N THR A 324 26.77 -10.03 41.99
CA THR A 324 27.40 -8.72 42.24
C THR A 324 28.54 -8.39 41.27
N GLY A 325 28.71 -9.17 40.20
CA GLY A 325 29.78 -8.99 39.22
C GLY A 325 29.41 -8.11 38.02
N SER A 326 30.27 -8.12 37.00
CA SER A 326 30.11 -7.27 35.81
C SER A 326 29.03 -7.78 34.84
N GLU A 327 28.57 -6.93 33.92
CA GLU A 327 27.56 -7.33 32.91
C GLU A 327 28.05 -8.47 32.01
N ASP A 328 29.36 -8.53 31.74
CA ASP A 328 29.97 -9.58 30.91
C ASP A 328 29.99 -10.93 31.63
N GLU A 329 30.30 -10.96 32.93
CA GLU A 329 30.24 -12.19 33.73
C GLU A 329 28.80 -12.71 33.85
N LEU A 330 27.80 -11.82 33.97
CA LEU A 330 26.40 -12.22 33.96
C LEU A 330 26.00 -12.86 32.61
N ARG A 331 26.54 -12.37 31.49
CA ARG A 331 26.32 -12.99 30.17
C ARG A 331 26.93 -14.39 30.10
N GLU A 332 28.14 -14.58 30.63
CA GLU A 332 28.79 -15.91 30.67
C GLU A 332 27.98 -16.91 31.50
N ILE A 333 27.49 -16.52 32.67
CA ILE A 333 26.64 -17.35 33.52
C ILE A 333 25.36 -17.77 32.77
N ARG A 334 24.73 -16.85 32.04
CA ARG A 334 23.54 -17.15 31.23
C ARG A 334 23.84 -18.12 30.09
N ILE A 335 25.01 -18.00 29.46
CA ILE A 335 25.48 -18.95 28.43
C ILE A 335 25.68 -20.33 29.06
N GLN A 336 26.36 -20.44 30.19
CA GLN A 336 26.56 -21.72 30.89
C GLN A 336 25.23 -22.37 31.31
N LYS A 337 24.29 -21.58 31.84
CA LYS A 337 22.94 -22.04 32.17
C LYS A 337 22.21 -22.60 30.94
N LEU A 338 22.32 -21.94 29.78
CA LEU A 338 21.76 -22.45 28.53
C LEU A 338 22.39 -23.79 28.13
N HIS A 339 23.73 -23.90 28.17
CA HIS A 339 24.43 -25.14 27.83
C HIS A 339 23.99 -26.29 28.74
N GLN A 340 23.85 -26.05 30.04
CA GLN A 340 23.35 -27.03 31.00
C GLN A 340 21.93 -27.49 30.65
N LEU A 341 20.99 -26.55 30.44
CA LEU A 341 19.60 -26.87 30.08
C LEU A 341 19.50 -27.70 28.80
N LEU A 342 20.31 -27.39 27.79
CA LEU A 342 20.33 -28.11 26.51
C LEU A 342 20.91 -29.52 26.64
N HIS A 343 21.95 -29.69 27.46
CA HIS A 343 22.54 -31.00 27.73
C HIS A 343 21.57 -31.88 28.52
N ASP A 344 20.98 -31.37 29.60
CA ASP A 344 20.06 -32.11 30.47
C ASP A 344 18.77 -32.53 29.73
N SER A 345 18.37 -31.79 28.69
CA SER A 345 17.20 -32.10 27.86
C SER A 345 17.50 -32.96 26.64
N GLY A 346 18.76 -33.33 26.40
CA GLY A 346 19.19 -34.12 25.24
C GLY A 346 19.11 -33.35 23.91
N LEU A 347 19.05 -32.02 23.95
CA LEU A 347 19.02 -31.15 22.77
C LEU A 347 20.42 -30.69 22.34
N ALA A 348 21.45 -30.98 23.15
CA ALA A 348 22.84 -30.82 22.80
C ALA A 348 23.53 -32.16 22.49
N GLY A 349 24.43 -32.16 21.50
CA GLY A 349 25.32 -33.26 21.18
C GLY A 349 26.53 -33.35 22.12
N PRO A 350 27.38 -34.38 21.96
CA PRO A 350 28.56 -34.61 22.81
C PRO A 350 29.61 -33.50 22.77
N ASP A 351 29.61 -32.70 21.70
CA ASP A 351 30.46 -31.54 21.46
C ASP A 351 29.90 -30.23 22.05
N GLY A 352 28.71 -30.28 22.67
CA GLY A 352 28.01 -29.11 23.20
C GLY A 352 27.25 -28.31 22.14
N GLY A 353 27.25 -28.74 20.87
CA GLY A 353 26.44 -28.16 19.80
C GLY A 353 24.99 -28.64 19.83
N LEU A 354 24.07 -27.99 19.12
CA LEU A 354 22.70 -28.49 19.00
C LEU A 354 22.67 -29.80 18.20
N ILE A 355 21.75 -30.69 18.56
CA ILE A 355 21.55 -31.91 17.77
C ILE A 355 21.18 -31.57 16.30
N PRO A 356 21.68 -32.33 15.30
CA PRO A 356 21.48 -31.97 13.89
C PRO A 356 20.01 -31.91 13.43
N SER A 357 19.08 -32.61 14.09
CA SER A 357 17.64 -32.50 13.83
C SER A 357 17.11 -31.13 14.24
N LEU A 358 17.38 -30.72 15.47
CA LEU A 358 16.98 -29.43 16.02
C LEU A 358 17.56 -28.26 15.22
N GLU A 359 18.83 -28.35 14.82
CA GLU A 359 19.44 -27.30 14.00
C GLU A 359 18.75 -27.15 12.63
N ARG A 360 18.39 -28.27 11.99
CA ARG A 360 17.62 -28.28 10.74
C ARG A 360 16.24 -27.66 10.93
N ASP A 361 15.53 -28.03 11.99
CA ASP A 361 14.18 -27.50 12.26
C ASP A 361 14.21 -26.01 12.63
N LEU A 362 15.24 -25.53 13.33
CA LEU A 362 15.43 -24.11 13.59
C LEU A 362 15.67 -23.33 12.29
N LYS A 363 16.51 -23.84 11.38
CA LYS A 363 16.72 -23.26 10.04
C LYS A 363 15.44 -23.27 9.21
N ALA A 364 14.68 -24.36 9.25
CA ALA A 364 13.39 -24.46 8.56
C ALA A 364 12.36 -23.47 9.12
N MET A 365 12.27 -23.33 10.44
CA MET A 365 11.40 -22.37 11.10
C MET A 365 11.72 -20.92 10.68
N ASP A 366 13.01 -20.57 10.61
CA ASP A 366 13.41 -19.23 10.16
C ASP A 366 13.13 -19.00 8.68
N ARG A 367 13.26 -20.03 7.85
CA ARG A 367 12.83 -19.99 6.44
C ARG A 367 11.32 -19.77 6.31
N ILE A 368 10.51 -20.49 7.08
CA ILE A 368 9.04 -20.30 7.13
C ILE A 368 8.71 -18.84 7.48
N LYS A 369 9.37 -18.24 8.47
CA LYS A 369 9.13 -16.84 8.83
C LYS A 369 9.53 -15.88 7.71
N ARG A 370 10.72 -16.05 7.14
CA ARG A 370 11.30 -15.13 6.15
C ARG A 370 10.67 -15.20 4.79
N GLU A 371 10.19 -16.37 4.37
CA GLU A 371 9.60 -16.60 3.06
C GLU A 371 8.08 -16.64 3.20
N LEU A 372 7.55 -17.69 3.82
CA LEU A 372 6.11 -17.96 3.86
C LEU A 372 5.33 -16.88 4.62
N PHE A 373 5.61 -16.67 5.91
CA PHE A 373 4.87 -15.73 6.75
C PHE A 373 5.01 -14.28 6.28
N ARG A 374 6.23 -13.89 5.85
CA ARG A 374 6.47 -12.57 5.25
C ARG A 374 5.62 -12.36 3.99
N ASP A 375 5.43 -13.39 3.18
CA ASP A 375 4.74 -13.26 1.89
C ASP A 375 3.21 -13.33 2.02
N VAL A 376 2.64 -13.80 3.15
CA VAL A 376 1.18 -13.74 3.42
C VAL A 376 0.59 -12.32 3.25
N PRO A 377 1.03 -11.28 3.98
CA PRO A 377 0.52 -9.91 3.81
C PRO A 377 0.80 -9.34 2.42
N VAL A 378 1.88 -9.76 1.76
CA VAL A 378 2.22 -9.34 0.40
C VAL A 378 1.20 -9.90 -0.60
N ASN A 379 0.85 -11.17 -0.48
CA ASN A 379 -0.14 -11.80 -1.34
C ASN A 379 -1.53 -11.22 -1.12
N LEU A 380 -1.97 -11.01 0.13
CA LEU A 380 -3.24 -10.37 0.42
C LEU A 380 -3.37 -9.00 -0.27
N VAL A 381 -2.37 -8.13 -0.11
CA VAL A 381 -2.47 -6.78 -0.69
C VAL A 381 -2.33 -6.78 -2.22
N LEU A 382 -1.48 -7.64 -2.79
CA LEU A 382 -1.34 -7.74 -4.25
C LEU A 382 -2.61 -8.31 -4.88
N TRP A 383 -3.23 -9.32 -4.24
CA TRP A 383 -4.48 -9.91 -4.68
C TRP A 383 -5.60 -8.88 -4.73
N ASP A 384 -5.80 -8.12 -3.65
CA ASP A 384 -6.91 -7.16 -3.59
C ASP A 384 -6.71 -5.99 -4.55
N VAL A 385 -5.47 -5.50 -4.70
CA VAL A 385 -5.17 -4.46 -5.70
C VAL A 385 -5.38 -5.01 -7.12
N ALA A 386 -4.99 -6.26 -7.39
CA ALA A 386 -5.22 -6.89 -8.69
C ALA A 386 -6.71 -7.08 -8.97
N ARG A 387 -7.51 -7.55 -8.00
CA ARG A 387 -8.97 -7.65 -8.13
C ARG A 387 -9.62 -6.30 -8.31
N TYR A 388 -9.14 -5.25 -7.63
CA TYR A 388 -9.62 -3.90 -7.87
C TYR A 388 -9.33 -3.46 -9.31
N TYR A 389 -8.14 -3.75 -9.87
CA TYR A 389 -7.86 -3.46 -11.28
C TYR A 389 -8.74 -4.25 -12.25
N LEU A 390 -8.90 -5.55 -12.03
CA LEU A 390 -9.67 -6.43 -12.91
C LEU A 390 -11.17 -6.11 -12.84
N GLY A 391 -11.72 -5.90 -11.65
CA GLY A 391 -13.15 -5.72 -11.38
C GLY A 391 -13.66 -4.28 -11.51
N THR A 392 -12.83 -3.34 -11.97
CA THR A 392 -13.24 -1.95 -12.20
C THR A 392 -12.93 -1.49 -13.61
N SER A 393 -13.51 -0.36 -14.02
CA SER A 393 -13.20 0.30 -15.29
C SER A 393 -12.13 1.38 -15.11
N TYR A 394 -11.44 1.75 -16.19
CA TYR A 394 -10.52 2.88 -16.22
C TYR A 394 -11.11 4.17 -15.63
N ASP A 395 -12.34 4.50 -16.01
CA ASP A 395 -13.04 5.70 -15.52
C ASP A 395 -13.29 5.66 -14.03
N ARG A 396 -13.69 4.50 -13.49
CA ARG A 396 -13.88 4.31 -12.05
C ARG A 396 -12.57 4.54 -11.31
N ARG A 397 -11.47 3.93 -11.76
CA ARG A 397 -10.14 4.11 -11.13
C ARG A 397 -9.59 5.52 -11.25
N SER A 398 -10.02 6.28 -12.26
CA SER A 398 -9.56 7.65 -12.50
C SER A 398 -10.31 8.69 -11.67
N LYS A 399 -11.63 8.51 -11.49
CA LYS A 399 -12.51 9.49 -10.85
C LYS A 399 -12.77 9.19 -9.38
N TYR A 400 -12.71 7.92 -9.00
CA TYR A 400 -13.07 7.47 -7.66
C TYR A 400 -11.84 6.86 -6.96
N SER A 401 -11.62 7.26 -5.70
CA SER A 401 -10.43 6.87 -4.94
C SER A 401 -10.49 5.41 -4.45
N GLY A 402 -11.69 4.92 -4.15
CA GLY A 402 -11.93 3.55 -3.67
C GLY A 402 -11.08 3.13 -2.46
N PRO A 403 -10.96 1.82 -2.22
CA PRO A 403 -10.17 1.23 -1.13
C PRO A 403 -8.67 1.55 -1.19
N PHE A 404 -8.17 1.96 -2.36
CA PHE A 404 -6.76 2.26 -2.62
C PHE A 404 -6.58 3.71 -3.10
N PRO A 405 -6.65 4.72 -2.21
CA PRO A 405 -6.49 6.12 -2.59
C PRO A 405 -5.17 6.39 -3.31
N ASN A 406 -5.17 7.28 -4.31
CA ASN A 406 -3.97 7.60 -5.11
C ASN A 406 -3.34 6.41 -5.86
N LEU A 407 -4.09 5.31 -6.01
CA LEU A 407 -3.75 4.24 -6.95
C LEU A 407 -3.81 4.78 -8.38
N ARG A 408 -2.87 4.34 -9.22
CA ARG A 408 -2.90 4.71 -10.63
C ARG A 408 -4.01 4.00 -11.38
N PRO A 409 -4.69 4.67 -12.33
CA PRO A 409 -5.71 4.00 -13.15
C PRO A 409 -5.17 2.89 -14.05
N VAL A 410 -3.91 3.00 -14.49
CA VAL A 410 -3.21 2.05 -15.38
C VAL A 410 -1.77 1.88 -14.91
N LEU A 411 -1.23 0.68 -15.10
CA LEU A 411 0.16 0.34 -14.80
C LEU A 411 1.01 0.22 -16.07
N ASP A 412 2.26 0.65 -16.00
CA ASP A 412 3.25 0.29 -17.00
C ASP A 412 3.80 -1.14 -16.79
N ARG A 413 4.56 -1.66 -17.76
CA ARG A 413 5.13 -3.02 -17.69
C ARG A 413 5.99 -3.27 -16.45
N ASN A 414 6.74 -2.26 -15.99
CA ASN A 414 7.59 -2.43 -14.80
C ASN A 414 6.76 -2.45 -13.53
N GLN A 415 5.70 -1.65 -13.47
CA GLN A 415 4.75 -1.65 -12.38
C GLN A 415 3.97 -2.97 -12.31
N ALA A 416 3.47 -3.46 -13.43
CA ALA A 416 2.73 -4.71 -13.51
C ALA A 416 3.57 -5.93 -13.07
N ARG A 417 4.86 -5.96 -13.40
CA ARG A 417 5.79 -7.01 -12.91
C ARG A 417 5.89 -7.12 -11.40
N THR A 418 5.49 -6.09 -10.65
CA THR A 418 5.38 -6.15 -9.18
C THR A 418 4.43 -7.25 -8.72
N PHE A 419 3.40 -7.54 -9.52
CA PHE A 419 2.42 -8.59 -9.22
C PHE A 419 2.95 -10.00 -9.49
N ASN A 420 4.16 -10.15 -10.05
CA ASN A 420 4.81 -11.46 -10.18
C ASN A 420 5.50 -11.91 -8.88
N GLU A 421 5.50 -11.06 -7.84
CA GLU A 421 5.91 -11.42 -6.46
C GLU A 421 4.82 -12.20 -5.71
N PHE A 422 3.71 -12.52 -6.40
CA PHE A 422 2.66 -13.41 -5.91
C PHE A 422 3.23 -14.82 -5.71
N SER A 423 2.97 -15.43 -4.56
CA SER A 423 3.62 -16.67 -4.11
C SER A 423 2.59 -17.75 -3.83
N GLU A 424 2.72 -18.87 -4.52
CA GLU A 424 1.84 -20.03 -4.40
C GLU A 424 1.72 -20.53 -2.96
N GLY A 425 2.85 -20.72 -2.25
CA GLY A 425 2.82 -21.24 -0.89
C GLY A 425 2.08 -20.33 0.10
N ALA A 426 2.09 -19.01 -0.10
CA ALA A 426 1.32 -18.10 0.73
C ALA A 426 -0.18 -18.12 0.38
N VAL A 427 -0.53 -18.31 -0.89
CA VAL A 427 -1.92 -18.52 -1.35
C VAL A 427 -2.48 -19.80 -0.75
N GLU A 428 -1.74 -20.91 -0.83
CA GLU A 428 -2.12 -22.19 -0.24
C GLU A 428 -2.38 -22.07 1.26
N LEU A 429 -1.50 -21.36 1.97
CA LEU A 429 -1.64 -21.16 3.40
C LEU A 429 -2.89 -20.34 3.74
N LEU A 430 -3.14 -19.27 3.00
CA LEU A 430 -4.32 -18.42 3.18
C LEU A 430 -5.61 -19.19 2.91
N ASN A 431 -5.67 -19.95 1.82
CA ASN A 431 -6.84 -20.77 1.47
C ASN A 431 -7.12 -21.87 2.49
N ARG A 432 -6.08 -22.50 3.02
CA ARG A 432 -6.25 -23.60 3.98
C ARG A 432 -6.81 -23.12 5.33
N TYR A 433 -6.34 -21.98 5.82
CA TYR A 433 -6.57 -21.61 7.22
C TYR A 433 -7.44 -20.36 7.43
N TRP A 434 -7.64 -19.53 6.42
CA TRP A 434 -8.31 -18.24 6.65
C TRP A 434 -9.37 -17.86 5.63
N MET A 435 -9.07 -17.97 4.34
CA MET A 435 -9.92 -17.35 3.31
C MET A 435 -10.01 -18.24 2.09
N ASP A 436 -11.17 -18.84 1.88
CA ASP A 436 -11.45 -19.59 0.66
C ASP A 436 -11.57 -18.63 -0.55
N GLY A 437 -10.98 -18.99 -1.69
CA GLY A 437 -11.13 -18.23 -2.94
C GLY A 437 -10.01 -17.24 -3.31
N MET A 438 -8.78 -17.36 -2.78
CA MET A 438 -7.62 -16.78 -3.46
C MET A 438 -7.07 -17.79 -4.47
N VAL A 439 -6.65 -17.35 -5.66
CA VAL A 439 -6.11 -18.27 -6.68
C VAL A 439 -4.70 -17.85 -7.07
N TYR A 440 -3.77 -18.80 -7.09
CA TYR A 440 -2.43 -18.55 -7.59
C TYR A 440 -2.47 -18.37 -9.10
N ILE A 441 -1.92 -17.26 -9.57
CA ILE A 441 -1.83 -16.93 -11.00
C ILE A 441 -0.39 -16.62 -11.30
N GLU A 442 0.22 -17.49 -12.11
CA GLU A 442 1.56 -17.25 -12.62
C GLU A 442 1.54 -15.99 -13.50
N ASN A 443 2.50 -15.08 -13.29
CA ASN A 443 2.62 -13.82 -14.02
C ASN A 443 1.33 -12.97 -14.01
N LEU A 444 0.67 -12.84 -12.85
CA LEU A 444 -0.51 -11.98 -12.65
C LEU A 444 -0.36 -10.56 -13.24
N GLY A 445 0.87 -10.02 -13.29
CA GLY A 445 1.14 -8.74 -13.94
C GLY A 445 0.75 -8.70 -15.43
N ASP A 446 0.94 -9.79 -16.16
CA ASP A 446 0.64 -9.87 -17.60
C ASP A 446 -0.88 -9.88 -17.84
N VAL A 447 -1.66 -10.55 -16.98
CA VAL A 447 -3.13 -10.48 -16.99
C VAL A 447 -3.63 -9.05 -16.80
N LEU A 448 -3.02 -8.30 -15.86
CA LEU A 448 -3.35 -6.88 -15.65
C LEU A 448 -2.99 -6.01 -16.86
N LEU A 449 -1.84 -6.24 -17.49
CA LEU A 449 -1.46 -5.53 -18.71
C LEU A 449 -2.44 -5.81 -19.85
N LYS A 450 -2.88 -7.06 -20.00
CA LYS A 450 -3.89 -7.41 -20.99
C LYS A 450 -5.21 -6.70 -20.74
N LYS A 451 -5.67 -6.66 -19.49
CA LYS A 451 -6.86 -5.91 -19.09
C LYS A 451 -6.77 -4.45 -19.57
N PHE A 452 -5.65 -3.78 -19.34
CA PHE A 452 -5.46 -2.39 -19.79
C PHE A 452 -5.38 -2.25 -21.31
N GLU A 453 -4.73 -3.19 -22.01
CA GLU A 453 -4.65 -3.21 -23.47
C GLU A 453 -6.06 -3.31 -24.10
N ILE A 454 -6.92 -4.17 -23.56
CA ILE A 454 -8.28 -4.35 -24.08
C ILE A 454 -9.13 -3.11 -23.77
N GLU A 455 -9.05 -2.56 -22.55
CA GLU A 455 -9.74 -1.30 -22.21
C GLU A 455 -9.34 -0.14 -23.12
N GLU A 456 -8.06 -0.07 -23.51
CA GLU A 456 -7.57 0.94 -24.45
C GLU A 456 -8.19 0.77 -25.84
N LYS A 457 -8.31 -0.47 -26.34
CA LYS A 457 -8.99 -0.76 -27.61
C LYS A 457 -10.50 -0.46 -27.58
N MET A 458 -11.11 -0.50 -26.39
CA MET A 458 -12.52 -0.15 -26.22
C MET A 458 -12.78 1.36 -26.18
N LYS A 459 -11.74 2.19 -25.99
CA LYS A 459 -11.93 3.65 -25.97
C LYS A 459 -12.49 4.13 -27.31
N GLY A 460 -13.58 4.89 -27.25
CA GLY A 460 -14.28 5.41 -28.43
C GLY A 460 -15.28 4.43 -29.03
N LEU A 461 -15.34 3.19 -28.57
CA LEU A 461 -16.46 2.30 -28.85
C LEU A 461 -17.57 2.59 -27.83
N HIS A 462 -18.82 2.70 -28.28
CA HIS A 462 -19.99 2.88 -27.39
C HIS A 462 -20.35 1.60 -26.62
N MET A 463 -19.34 0.85 -26.16
CA MET A 463 -19.49 -0.36 -25.35
C MET A 463 -19.56 0.00 -23.88
N LYS A 464 -20.49 -0.62 -23.15
CA LYS A 464 -20.66 -0.47 -21.70
C LYS A 464 -20.49 -1.83 -21.04
N PRO A 465 -19.25 -2.31 -20.84
CA PRO A 465 -19.02 -3.61 -20.24
C PRO A 465 -19.44 -3.60 -18.77
N ASN A 466 -19.91 -4.75 -18.27
CA ASN A 466 -19.97 -5.01 -16.84
C ASN A 466 -18.52 -5.19 -16.33
N PRO A 467 -17.97 -4.27 -15.51
CA PRO A 467 -16.54 -4.31 -15.17
C PRO A 467 -16.10 -5.58 -14.43
N ALA A 468 -16.97 -6.15 -13.59
CA ALA A 468 -16.66 -7.36 -12.83
C ALA A 468 -16.63 -8.59 -13.75
N ALA A 469 -17.65 -8.75 -14.59
CA ALA A 469 -17.71 -9.84 -15.57
C ALA A 469 -16.61 -9.74 -16.63
N PHE A 470 -16.27 -8.52 -17.05
CA PHE A 470 -15.14 -8.25 -17.92
C PHE A 470 -13.81 -8.67 -17.28
N GLY A 471 -13.60 -8.34 -16.00
CA GLY A 471 -12.42 -8.78 -15.25
C GLY A 471 -12.31 -10.30 -15.17
N ALA A 472 -13.44 -10.97 -14.90
CA ALA A 472 -13.53 -12.43 -14.88
C ALA A 472 -13.23 -13.06 -16.25
N ALA A 473 -13.75 -12.47 -17.33
CA ALA A 473 -13.49 -12.93 -18.69
C ALA A 473 -12.01 -12.80 -19.07
N VAL A 474 -11.36 -11.67 -18.78
CA VAL A 474 -9.92 -11.50 -19.00
C VAL A 474 -9.10 -12.51 -18.19
N LEU A 475 -9.50 -12.75 -16.93
CA LEU A 475 -8.83 -13.72 -16.07
C LEU A 475 -8.89 -15.14 -16.67
N HIS A 476 -10.07 -15.57 -17.11
CA HIS A 476 -10.26 -16.85 -17.78
C HIS A 476 -9.43 -16.96 -19.06
N MET A 477 -9.44 -15.92 -19.90
CA MET A 477 -8.75 -15.92 -21.19
C MET A 477 -7.22 -15.96 -21.06
N GLU A 478 -6.65 -15.22 -20.11
CA GLU A 478 -5.20 -15.05 -20.02
C GLU A 478 -4.53 -15.97 -18.99
N ALA A 479 -5.24 -16.33 -17.91
CA ALA A 479 -4.70 -17.25 -16.90
C ALA A 479 -5.18 -18.71 -17.08
N GLY A 480 -6.10 -18.98 -18.02
CA GLY A 480 -6.62 -20.32 -18.29
C GLY A 480 -7.43 -20.93 -17.15
N LEU A 481 -7.92 -20.11 -16.21
CA LEU A 481 -8.73 -20.55 -15.08
C LEU A 481 -10.13 -20.96 -15.52
N ASP A 482 -10.75 -21.88 -14.77
CA ASP A 482 -12.11 -22.33 -15.02
C ASP A 482 -13.14 -21.18 -14.92
N MET A 483 -14.22 -21.26 -15.72
CA MET A 483 -15.22 -20.21 -15.80
C MET A 483 -16.05 -20.08 -14.53
N ASP A 484 -16.42 -21.19 -13.89
CA ASP A 484 -17.18 -21.17 -12.63
C ASP A 484 -16.32 -20.55 -11.52
N LEU A 485 -15.03 -20.90 -11.49
CA LEU A 485 -14.07 -20.28 -10.58
C LEU A 485 -13.97 -18.77 -10.81
N CYS A 486 -13.80 -18.32 -12.05
CA CYS A 486 -13.71 -16.89 -12.38
C CYS A 486 -15.01 -16.13 -12.03
N ALA A 487 -16.17 -16.72 -12.34
CA ALA A 487 -17.47 -16.14 -12.02
C ALA A 487 -17.65 -15.97 -10.50
N GLY A 488 -17.30 -17.01 -9.73
CA GLY A 488 -17.28 -16.97 -8.26
C GLY A 488 -16.34 -15.91 -7.70
N LEU A 489 -15.13 -15.78 -8.27
CA LEU A 489 -14.14 -14.78 -7.86
C LEU A 489 -14.62 -13.33 -8.06
N PHE A 490 -15.48 -13.05 -9.02
CA PHE A 490 -15.98 -11.69 -9.25
C PHE A 490 -17.43 -11.48 -8.79
N ASN A 491 -18.04 -12.53 -8.20
CA ASN A 491 -19.45 -12.56 -7.80
C ASN A 491 -20.39 -12.16 -8.96
N VAL A 492 -20.15 -12.77 -10.11
CA VAL A 492 -20.94 -12.62 -11.35
C VAL A 492 -21.43 -13.98 -11.81
N THR A 493 -22.41 -13.99 -12.70
CA THR A 493 -22.89 -15.24 -13.32
C THR A 493 -21.98 -15.68 -14.47
N VAL A 494 -21.95 -16.98 -14.76
CA VAL A 494 -21.22 -17.53 -15.91
C VAL A 494 -21.74 -16.94 -17.23
N ASP A 495 -23.04 -16.67 -17.33
CA ASP A 495 -23.65 -16.06 -18.51
C ASP A 495 -23.15 -14.63 -18.75
N GLU A 496 -23.02 -13.82 -17.70
CA GLU A 496 -22.42 -12.48 -17.79
C GLU A 496 -20.95 -12.55 -18.25
N LEU A 497 -20.19 -13.50 -17.71
CA LEU A 497 -18.80 -13.74 -18.11
C LEU A 497 -18.71 -14.13 -19.59
N LEU A 498 -19.54 -15.07 -20.05
CA LEU A 498 -19.57 -15.52 -21.45
C LEU A 498 -19.92 -14.37 -22.40
N HIS A 499 -20.87 -13.52 -22.01
CA HIS A 499 -21.24 -12.33 -22.78
C HIS A 499 -20.06 -11.36 -22.94
N GLU A 500 -19.33 -11.08 -21.86
CA GLU A 500 -18.15 -10.21 -21.91
C GLU A 500 -16.99 -10.86 -22.66
N LYS A 501 -16.76 -12.17 -22.51
CA LYS A 501 -15.77 -12.93 -23.29
C LYS A 501 -16.04 -12.82 -24.78
N ALA A 502 -17.27 -13.09 -25.21
CA ALA A 502 -17.67 -12.96 -26.61
C ALA A 502 -17.51 -11.52 -27.11
N SER A 503 -17.83 -10.53 -26.26
CA SER A 503 -17.61 -9.12 -26.56
C SER A 503 -16.13 -8.79 -26.77
N ILE A 504 -15.24 -9.34 -25.94
CA ILE A 504 -13.79 -9.17 -26.04
C ILE A 504 -13.24 -9.84 -27.31
N GLU A 505 -13.64 -11.07 -27.62
CA GLU A 505 -13.19 -11.82 -28.80
C GLU A 505 -13.65 -11.18 -30.13
N ASN A 506 -14.72 -10.40 -30.09
CA ASN A 506 -15.22 -9.66 -31.23
C ASN A 506 -14.59 -8.25 -31.35
N LEU A 507 -13.78 -7.80 -30.39
CA LEU A 507 -13.02 -6.56 -30.50
C LEU A 507 -12.00 -6.68 -31.65
N GLY A 508 -12.19 -5.86 -32.68
CA GLY A 508 -11.34 -5.84 -33.87
C GLY A 508 -11.83 -6.70 -35.04
N LYS A 509 -12.95 -7.44 -34.89
CA LYS A 509 -13.66 -8.00 -36.04
C LYS A 509 -14.56 -6.92 -36.64
N PRO A 510 -14.57 -6.72 -37.97
CA PRO A 510 -15.44 -5.74 -38.60
C PRO A 510 -16.90 -6.08 -38.31
N SER A 511 -17.58 -5.17 -37.61
CA SER A 511 -18.99 -5.32 -37.19
C SER A 511 -19.99 -5.13 -38.31
N THR A 512 -19.55 -4.62 -39.46
CA THR A 512 -20.40 -4.36 -40.64
C THR A 512 -19.75 -4.94 -41.89
N ASP A 513 -20.57 -5.37 -42.85
CA ASP A 513 -20.08 -5.90 -44.13
C ASP A 513 -19.26 -4.85 -44.90
N LYS A 514 -19.55 -3.55 -44.73
CA LYS A 514 -18.73 -2.45 -45.28
C LYS A 514 -17.33 -2.39 -44.66
N ALA A 515 -17.20 -2.57 -43.35
CA ALA A 515 -15.89 -2.60 -42.68
C ALA A 515 -15.10 -3.87 -43.04
N ARG A 516 -15.79 -4.99 -43.30
CA ARG A 516 -15.20 -6.24 -43.78
C ARG A 516 -14.67 -6.07 -45.21
N MET A 517 -15.50 -5.53 -46.12
CA MET A 517 -15.08 -5.17 -47.48
C MET A 517 -13.93 -4.16 -47.50
N PHE A 518 -13.90 -3.17 -46.62
CA PHE A 518 -12.81 -2.19 -46.54
C PHE A 518 -11.48 -2.82 -46.08
N LEU A 519 -11.52 -3.74 -45.11
CA LEU A 519 -10.34 -4.50 -44.68
C LEU A 519 -9.89 -5.50 -45.73
N ASP A 520 -10.81 -6.12 -46.48
CA ASP A 520 -10.50 -7.02 -47.58
C ASP A 520 -9.86 -6.27 -48.77
N ILE A 521 -10.27 -5.01 -49.03
CA ILE A 521 -9.62 -4.12 -50.01
C ILE A 521 -8.21 -3.71 -49.55
N ILE A 522 -7.99 -3.47 -48.25
CA ILE A 522 -6.66 -3.12 -47.71
C ILE A 522 -5.72 -4.33 -47.64
N LYS A 523 -6.26 -5.54 -47.44
CA LYS A 523 -5.48 -6.80 -47.41
C LYS A 523 -5.28 -7.43 -48.80
N GLY A 524 -5.90 -6.85 -49.83
CA GLY A 524 -5.74 -7.22 -51.22
C GLY A 524 -4.95 -6.18 -51.99
N ASP A 525 -3.62 -6.19 -51.80
CA ASP A 525 -2.57 -6.04 -52.81
C ASP A 525 -1.25 -6.63 -52.26
#